data_AF-A0AAE1QQJ1-F1
#
_entry.id   AF-A0AAE1QQJ1-F1
#
_cell.length_a   1.000
_cell.length_b   1.000
_cell.length_c   1.000
_cell.angle_alpha   90.00
_cell.angle_beta   90.00
_cell.angle_gamma   90.00
#
_symmetry.space_group_name_H-M   'P 1'
#
loop_
_entity.id
_entity.type
_entity.pdbx_description
1 polymer ?
#
loop_
_entity_poly.entity_id
_entity_poly.type
_entity_poly.pdbx_seq_one_letter_code
_entity_poly.pdbx_strand_id
1 'polypeptide(L)'
;MKSKLGGIGKLTDKVTDKLAGYYGTTVRRFVEKTGGDKSKIAELESEIMASYLHVTSSDTDQRHLKCPQGKECWCFYNRALANNKTPPSHNTMRERIHINSKEDSRQ
;
A
#
# COMPACT_ATOMS: atom_id res chain seq x y z
N MET A 1 -26.69 -9.27 -13.72
CA MET A 1 -25.43 -9.93 -14.13
C MET A 1 -24.29 -9.41 -13.27
N LYS A 2 -23.50 -10.27 -12.62
CA LYS A 2 -22.20 -9.85 -12.08
C LYS A 2 -21.22 -9.80 -13.25
N SER A 3 -20.56 -8.66 -13.50
CA SER A 3 -19.59 -8.55 -14.59
C SER A 3 -18.38 -9.43 -14.27
N LYS A 4 -17.78 -10.04 -15.30
CA LYS A 4 -16.59 -10.90 -15.16
C LYS A 4 -15.39 -10.14 -14.55
N LEU A 5 -15.41 -8.81 -14.66
CA LEU A 5 -14.35 -7.90 -14.23
C LEU A 5 -14.72 -7.04 -13.00
N GLY A 6 -15.99 -7.05 -12.56
CA GLY A 6 -16.47 -6.17 -11.49
C GLY A 6 -16.95 -6.92 -10.25
N GLY A 7 -16.99 -6.21 -9.13
CA GLY A 7 -17.44 -6.72 -7.84
C GLY A 7 -16.39 -6.59 -6.74
N ILE A 8 -16.79 -6.96 -5.52
CA ILE A 8 -15.91 -6.99 -4.34
C ILE A 8 -14.73 -7.92 -4.63
N GLY A 9 -13.51 -7.51 -4.26
CA GLY A 9 -12.32 -8.31 -4.54
C GLY A 9 -11.64 -8.01 -5.88
N LYS A 10 -12.18 -7.06 -6.68
CA LYS A 10 -11.69 -6.74 -8.04
C LYS A 10 -11.32 -5.27 -8.18
N LEU A 11 -10.61 -4.95 -9.26
CA LEU A 11 -10.23 -3.60 -9.65
C LEU A 11 -11.47 -2.84 -10.18
N THR A 12 -12.31 -2.40 -9.25
CA THR A 12 -13.47 -1.54 -9.54
C THR A 12 -13.03 -0.08 -9.63
N ASP A 13 -13.84 0.79 -10.23
CA ASP A 13 -13.54 2.23 -10.34
C ASP A 13 -13.19 2.84 -8.97
N LYS A 14 -13.93 2.47 -7.92
CA LYS A 14 -13.65 2.90 -6.54
C LYS A 14 -12.25 2.47 -6.05
N VAL A 15 -11.79 1.29 -6.45
CA VAL A 15 -10.44 0.81 -6.11
C VAL A 15 -9.39 1.60 -6.90
N THR A 16 -9.62 1.79 -8.20
CA THR A 16 -8.76 2.56 -9.09
C THR A 16 -8.59 4.01 -8.61
N ASP A 17 -9.68 4.69 -8.29
CA ASP A 17 -9.68 6.07 -7.78
C ASP A 17 -8.86 6.17 -6.49
N LYS A 18 -9.00 5.19 -5.61
CA LYS A 18 -8.27 5.14 -4.35
C LYS A 18 -6.77 4.94 -4.56
N LEU A 19 -6.39 4.01 -5.46
CA LEU A 19 -4.99 3.79 -5.83
C LEU A 19 -4.37 5.03 -6.49
N ALA A 20 -5.09 5.69 -7.39
CA ALA A 20 -4.66 6.94 -8.01
C ALA A 20 -4.49 8.07 -6.98
N GLY A 21 -5.40 8.15 -6.00
CA GLY A 21 -5.30 9.10 -4.88
C GLY A 21 -4.05 8.89 -4.02
N TYR A 22 -3.69 7.63 -3.73
CA TYR A 22 -2.44 7.31 -3.04
C TYR A 22 -1.21 7.68 -3.87
N TYR A 23 -1.18 7.30 -5.16
CA TYR A 23 -0.11 7.67 -6.07
C TYR A 23 0.14 9.19 -6.06
N GLY A 24 -0.91 9.98 -6.27
CA GLY A 24 -0.80 11.45 -6.28
C GLY A 24 -0.34 12.01 -4.93
N THR A 25 -0.79 11.43 -3.82
CA THR A 25 -0.36 11.87 -2.47
C THR A 25 1.12 11.57 -2.22
N THR A 26 1.59 10.39 -2.62
CA THR A 26 2.99 9.99 -2.50
C THR A 26 3.89 10.90 -3.33
N VAL A 27 3.52 11.16 -4.60
CA VAL A 27 4.27 12.09 -5.47
C VAL A 27 4.36 13.50 -4.86
N ARG A 28 3.24 14.06 -4.38
CA ARG A 28 3.24 15.40 -3.75
C ARG A 28 4.17 15.47 -2.54
N ARG A 29 4.02 14.52 -1.59
CA ARG A 29 4.89 14.45 -0.40
C ARG A 29 6.35 14.26 -0.74
N PHE A 30 6.63 13.47 -1.78
CA PHE A 30 7.99 13.25 -2.24
C PHE A 30 8.60 14.53 -2.81
N VAL A 31 7.87 15.27 -3.63
CA VAL A 31 8.33 16.55 -4.18
C VAL A 31 8.53 17.58 -3.06
N GLU A 32 7.61 17.67 -2.10
CA GLU A 32 7.76 18.50 -0.90
C GLU A 32 9.03 18.15 -0.10
N LYS A 33 9.31 16.85 0.08
CA LYS A 33 10.48 16.34 0.81
C LYS A 33 11.80 16.59 0.09
N THR A 34 11.82 16.50 -1.24
CA THR A 34 13.05 16.44 -2.03
C THR A 34 13.31 17.70 -2.86
N GLY A 35 12.37 18.65 -2.91
CA GLY A 35 12.43 19.80 -3.82
C GLY A 35 12.25 19.41 -5.29
N GLY A 36 11.74 18.22 -5.59
CA GLY A 36 11.60 17.72 -6.97
C GLY A 36 12.91 17.21 -7.58
N ASP A 37 13.86 16.78 -6.75
CA ASP A 37 15.13 16.21 -7.19
C ASP A 37 14.92 14.93 -8.03
N LYS A 38 15.18 15.06 -9.33
CA LYS A 38 15.01 13.96 -10.30
C LYS A 38 16.00 12.81 -10.09
N SER A 39 17.13 13.05 -9.42
CA SER A 39 18.09 11.98 -9.14
C SER A 39 17.53 10.92 -8.19
N LYS A 40 16.44 11.23 -7.47
CA LYS A 40 15.80 10.37 -6.48
C LYS A 40 14.57 9.62 -6.99
N ILE A 41 14.35 9.55 -8.30
CA ILE A 41 13.14 8.94 -8.86
C ILE A 41 12.95 7.46 -8.46
N ALA A 42 14.05 6.72 -8.28
CA ALA A 42 14.00 5.35 -7.78
C ALA A 42 13.44 5.25 -6.34
N GLU A 43 13.67 6.28 -5.50
CA GLU A 43 13.05 6.36 -4.18
C GLU A 43 11.53 6.57 -4.28
N LEU A 44 11.09 7.44 -5.20
CA LEU A 44 9.67 7.69 -5.47
C LEU A 44 8.95 6.40 -5.93
N GLU A 45 9.55 5.65 -6.86
CA GLU A 45 9.03 4.35 -7.28
C GLU A 45 8.86 3.38 -6.11
N SER A 46 9.87 3.34 -5.23
CA SER A 46 9.82 2.51 -4.02
C SER A 46 8.70 2.95 -3.06
N GLU A 47 8.50 4.25 -2.84
CA GLU A 47 7.43 4.77 -1.98
C GLU A 47 6.02 4.53 -2.56
N ILE A 48 5.87 4.63 -3.88
CA ILE A 48 4.62 4.28 -4.58
C ILE A 48 4.32 2.79 -4.38
N MET A 49 5.31 1.93 -4.61
CA MET A 49 5.16 0.49 -4.41
C MET A 49 4.90 0.14 -2.93
N ALA A 50 5.50 0.86 -1.98
CA ALA A 50 5.20 0.70 -0.56
C ALA A 50 3.73 0.99 -0.26
N SER A 51 3.17 2.05 -0.86
CA SER A 51 1.76 2.41 -0.71
C SER A 51 0.85 1.33 -1.30
N TYR A 52 1.16 0.84 -2.51
CA TYR A 52 0.40 -0.24 -3.16
C TYR A 52 0.42 -1.55 -2.36
N LEU A 53 1.62 -1.99 -1.95
CA LEU A 53 1.79 -3.22 -1.19
C LEU A 53 1.11 -3.13 0.18
N HIS A 54 1.17 -1.97 0.83
CA HIS A 54 0.48 -1.75 2.11
C HIS A 54 -1.04 -1.95 2.00
N VAL A 55 -1.68 -1.34 1.00
CA VAL A 55 -3.15 -1.35 0.88
C VAL A 55 -3.71 -2.66 0.35
N THR A 56 -2.86 -3.47 -0.30
CA THR A 56 -3.18 -4.82 -0.80
C THR A 56 -2.71 -5.94 0.15
N SER A 57 -2.04 -5.60 1.26
CA SER A 57 -1.61 -6.55 2.28
C SER A 57 -2.78 -7.14 3.07
N SER A 58 -2.58 -8.36 3.59
CA SER A 58 -3.53 -9.07 4.44
C SER A 58 -2.82 -9.75 5.62
N ASP A 59 -3.59 -10.32 6.55
CA ASP A 59 -3.01 -11.04 7.69
C ASP A 59 -2.28 -12.32 7.24
N THR A 60 -2.75 -12.95 6.15
CA THR A 60 -2.17 -14.16 5.56
C THR A 60 -1.04 -13.89 4.55
N ASP A 61 -0.97 -12.66 4.04
CA ASP A 61 0.02 -12.22 3.04
C ASP A 61 0.48 -10.80 3.39
N GLN A 62 1.54 -10.73 4.18
CA GLN A 62 2.05 -9.50 4.80
C GLN A 62 3.05 -8.82 3.87
N ARG A 63 2.65 -7.72 3.22
CA ARG A 63 3.44 -7.04 2.19
C ARG A 63 4.07 -5.72 2.68
N HIS A 64 4.59 -5.69 3.90
CA HIS A 64 5.07 -4.45 4.55
C HIS A 64 6.57 -4.17 4.36
N LEU A 65 7.29 -4.97 3.56
CA LEU A 65 8.75 -4.88 3.41
C LEU A 65 9.21 -3.52 2.87
N LYS A 66 8.48 -2.92 1.93
CA LYS A 66 8.80 -1.60 1.37
C LYS A 66 8.29 -0.43 2.21
N CYS A 67 7.47 -0.69 3.22
CA CYS A 67 6.99 0.37 4.10
C CYS A 67 8.15 0.94 4.93
N PRO A 68 8.09 2.22 5.33
CA PRO A 68 9.10 2.79 6.21
C PRO A 68 9.18 2.01 7.53
N GLN A 69 10.38 1.99 8.09
CA GLN A 69 10.68 1.36 9.36
C GLN A 69 10.68 2.39 10.50
N GLY A 70 10.57 1.90 11.73
CA GLY A 70 10.71 2.71 12.93
C GLY A 70 9.41 2.94 13.72
N LYS A 71 9.57 3.44 14.94
CA LYS A 71 8.50 3.53 15.94
C LYS A 71 7.42 4.56 15.60
N GLU A 72 7.76 5.55 14.78
CA GLU A 72 6.84 6.62 14.36
C GLU A 72 6.41 6.48 12.90
N CYS A 73 6.72 5.36 12.24
CA CYS A 73 6.31 5.17 10.85
C CYS A 73 4.78 5.04 10.73
N TRP A 74 4.25 5.42 9.57
CA TRP A 74 2.82 5.36 9.29
C TRP A 74 2.31 3.92 9.11
N CYS A 75 3.20 2.98 8.79
CA CYS A 75 2.85 1.57 8.62
C CYS A 75 2.59 0.94 9.99
N PHE A 76 1.33 0.62 10.28
CA PHE A 76 0.94 0.05 11.57
C PHE A 76 1.71 -1.25 11.90
N TYR A 77 2.02 -2.06 10.86
CA TYR A 77 2.70 -3.33 11.01
C TYR A 77 4.15 -3.14 11.43
N ASN A 78 4.94 -2.42 10.64
CA ASN A 78 6.35 -2.13 10.96
C ASN A 78 6.49 -1.32 12.25
N ARG A 79 5.54 -0.41 12.52
CA ARG A 79 5.49 0.33 13.77
C ARG A 79 5.30 -0.59 14.97
N ALA A 80 4.40 -1.57 14.89
CA ALA A 80 4.20 -2.52 15.98
C ALA A 80 5.47 -3.35 16.22
N LEU A 81 6.10 -3.85 15.15
CA LEU A 81 7.36 -4.59 15.25
C LEU A 81 8.48 -3.75 15.89
N ALA A 82 8.66 -2.50 15.45
CA ALA A 82 9.66 -1.59 16.00
C ALA A 82 9.42 -1.25 17.49
N ASN A 83 8.19 -1.44 17.98
CA ASN A 83 7.80 -1.26 19.37
C ASN A 83 7.73 -2.58 20.15
N ASN A 84 8.20 -3.70 19.59
CA ASN A 84 8.11 -5.04 20.18
C ASN A 84 6.67 -5.44 20.56
N LYS A 85 5.70 -5.07 19.73
CA LYS A 85 4.27 -5.40 19.90
C LYS A 85 3.80 -6.30 18.77
N THR A 86 2.77 -7.10 19.03
CA THR A 86 2.06 -7.84 17.98
C THR A 86 1.34 -6.86 17.05
N PRO A 87 1.56 -6.95 15.73
CA PRO A 87 0.83 -6.14 14.77
C PRO A 87 -0.70 -6.37 14.86
N PRO A 88 -1.51 -5.29 14.89
CA PRO A 88 -2.96 -5.39 14.75
C PRO A 88 -3.38 -6.19 13.51
N SER A 89 -4.54 -6.85 13.56
CA SER A 89 -5.11 -7.48 12.37
C SER A 89 -5.45 -6.42 11.33
N HIS A 90 -5.19 -6.73 10.06
CA HIS A 90 -5.65 -5.96 8.92
C HIS A 90 -7.15 -5.69 9.04
N ASN A 91 -7.94 -6.66 9.56
CA ASN A 91 -9.20 -6.50 10.34
C ASN A 91 -9.66 -5.06 10.60
N THR A 92 -8.81 -4.40 11.37
CA THR A 92 -9.08 -3.15 12.08
C THR A 92 -8.77 -1.90 11.25
N MET A 93 -8.16 -2.08 10.08
CA MET A 93 -7.74 -0.99 9.21
C MET A 93 -8.90 -0.49 8.35
N ARG A 94 -9.23 0.81 8.49
CA ARG A 94 -10.28 1.47 7.70
C ARG A 94 -10.01 1.47 6.20
N GLU A 95 -8.74 1.41 5.79
CA GLU A 95 -8.33 1.73 4.42
C GLU A 95 -7.83 0.54 3.59
N ARG A 96 -8.36 -0.67 3.80
CA ARG A 96 -7.96 -1.80 2.97
C ARG A 96 -8.62 -1.81 1.61
N ILE A 97 -7.84 -2.16 0.60
CA ILE A 97 -8.36 -2.51 -0.71
C ILE A 97 -8.36 -4.04 -0.79
N HIS A 98 -9.55 -4.63 -0.73
CA HIS A 98 -9.69 -6.07 -0.94
C HIS A 98 -9.57 -6.33 -2.45
N ILE A 99 -8.35 -6.58 -2.93
CA ILE A 99 -8.09 -7.14 -4.26
C ILE A 99 -7.68 -8.61 -4.04
N ASN A 100 -8.38 -9.54 -4.68
CA ASN A 100 -8.11 -10.96 -4.52
C ASN A 100 -6.84 -11.31 -5.31
N SER A 101 -5.71 -11.53 -4.65
CA SER A 101 -4.39 -11.75 -5.26
C SER A 101 -4.17 -13.13 -5.88
N LYS A 102 -5.24 -13.91 -6.17
CA LYS A 102 -5.13 -15.28 -6.69
C LYS A 102 -4.49 -15.43 -8.09
N GLU A 103 -3.89 -14.39 -8.65
CA GLU A 103 -3.25 -14.40 -9.97
C GLU A 103 -1.71 -14.27 -9.91
N ASP A 104 -1.11 -14.08 -8.74
CA ASP A 104 0.35 -13.83 -8.58
C ASP A 104 1.20 -15.12 -8.49
N SER A 105 0.80 -16.17 -9.22
CA SER A 105 1.59 -17.42 -9.36
C SER A 105 1.87 -17.81 -10.81
N ARG A 106 1.73 -16.85 -11.74
CA ARG A 106 2.17 -17.01 -13.13
C ARG A 106 2.88 -15.75 -13.61
N GLN A 107 4.15 -15.63 -13.26
CA GLN A 107 5.25 -15.21 -14.14
C GLN A 107 6.58 -15.45 -13.43
#